data_AF-A0AAD8YPU3-F1
#
_entry.id   AF-A0AAD8YPU3-F1
#
_cell.length_a   1.000
_cell.length_b   1.000
_cell.length_c   1.000
_cell.angle_alpha   90.00
_cell.angle_beta   90.00
_cell.angle_gamma   90.00
#
_symmetry.space_group_name_H-M   'P 1'
#
loop_
_entity.id
_entity.type
_entity.pdbx_description
1 polymer ?
#
loop_
_entity_poly.entity_id
_entity_poly.type
_entity_poly.pdbx_seq_one_letter_code
_entity_poly.pdbx_strand_id
1 'polypeptide(L)'
;MMMHRLCRLTLRANGFRNNNAAALSRQQVRAYLGGAGDMISRRDNANKDEVAKREQELWDRAQPRYEEIMERHLRLPTAEKVANDSTGMNEEERNLAVRKKRLVYRSKQRGWLEVDLLLGTWAAENVSNLSVAELDEFEKFVNLETIDIYNVLTLRTDVPEDMRTAGGDGLVERIAQWAKESPLGKADQEKYVEVKTKNNLI
;
A
#
# COMPACT_ATOMS: atom_id res chain seq x y z
N MET A 1 -67.29 10.45 8.14
CA MET A 1 -67.18 9.83 9.48
C MET A 1 -65.70 9.86 9.86
N MET A 2 -65.25 10.85 10.64
CA MET A 2 -65.11 10.75 12.11
C MET A 2 -64.15 9.61 12.49
N MET A 3 -63.00 9.79 13.16
CA MET A 3 -62.40 10.92 13.83
C MET A 3 -60.89 10.67 13.96
N HIS A 4 -60.14 11.76 13.94
CA HIS A 4 -58.78 11.87 14.46
C HIS A 4 -58.62 11.26 15.86
N ARG A 5 -57.54 10.52 16.09
CA ARG A 5 -56.83 10.52 17.37
C ARG A 5 -55.32 10.52 17.14
N LEU A 6 -54.79 11.73 17.18
CA LEU A 6 -53.39 12.03 17.47
C LEU A 6 -53.05 11.45 18.86
N CYS A 7 -52.13 10.49 18.92
CA CYS A 7 -51.49 10.10 20.19
C CYS A 7 -50.08 10.71 20.22
N ARG A 8 -50.04 11.95 20.71
CA ARG A 8 -48.84 12.71 21.04
C ARG A 8 -48.32 12.13 22.37
N LEU A 9 -47.43 11.15 22.33
CA LEU A 9 -46.71 10.73 23.55
C LEU A 9 -45.49 11.62 23.74
N THR A 10 -45.61 12.41 24.78
CA THR A 10 -44.64 13.29 25.41
C THR A 10 -43.29 12.61 25.66
N LEU A 11 -42.21 13.25 25.21
CA LEU A 11 -40.88 13.13 25.79
C LEU A 11 -40.99 13.29 27.31
N ARG A 12 -40.62 12.25 28.05
CA ARG A 12 -40.27 12.38 29.47
C ARG A 12 -38.85 11.86 29.62
N ALA A 13 -37.96 12.82 29.85
CA ALA A 13 -36.57 12.58 30.23
C ALA A 13 -36.56 11.69 31.48
N ASN A 14 -36.12 10.44 31.32
CA ASN A 14 -35.77 9.58 32.44
C ASN A 14 -34.26 9.70 32.64
N GLY A 15 -33.93 10.26 33.80
CA GLY A 15 -32.56 10.51 34.22
C GLY A 15 -31.68 9.27 34.10
N PHE A 16 -30.50 9.50 33.54
CA PHE A 16 -29.33 8.64 33.69
C PHE A 16 -29.06 8.48 35.20
N ARG A 17 -29.58 7.38 35.77
CA ARG A 17 -29.12 6.88 37.07
C ARG A 17 -27.76 6.24 36.85
N ASN A 18 -26.72 6.96 37.28
CA ASN A 18 -25.42 6.40 37.61
C ASN A 18 -25.61 5.26 38.61
N ASN A 19 -25.29 4.03 38.20
CA ASN A 19 -25.06 2.91 39.10
C ASN A 19 -23.69 2.32 38.77
N ASN A 20 -22.73 2.70 39.61
CA ASN A 20 -21.64 1.88 40.13
C ASN A 20 -21.06 0.78 39.22
N ALA A 21 -19.81 1.03 38.82
CA ALA A 21 -18.68 0.16 39.12
C ALA A 21 -19.01 -1.34 39.32
N ALA A 22 -19.19 -2.05 38.22
CA ALA A 22 -18.95 -3.48 38.15
C ALA A 22 -18.04 -3.71 36.95
N ALA A 23 -16.74 -3.77 37.22
CA ALA A 23 -15.76 -4.24 36.27
C ALA A 23 -16.17 -5.64 35.82
N LEU A 24 -16.67 -5.75 34.58
CA LEU A 24 -16.87 -7.03 33.92
C LEU A 24 -15.48 -7.59 33.61
N SER A 25 -14.90 -8.28 34.59
CA SER A 25 -13.79 -9.19 34.34
C SER A 25 -14.32 -10.30 33.40
N ARG A 26 -14.00 -10.19 32.11
CA ARG A 26 -14.02 -11.37 31.24
C ARG A 26 -12.92 -12.30 31.73
N GLN A 27 -13.19 -13.06 32.79
CA GLN A 27 -12.44 -14.26 33.11
C GLN A 27 -12.75 -15.25 31.98
N GLN A 28 -11.90 -15.23 30.94
CA GLN A 28 -11.77 -16.37 30.05
C GLN A 28 -11.30 -17.53 30.92
N VAL A 29 -12.23 -18.39 31.31
CA VAL A 29 -11.94 -19.67 31.98
C VAL A 29 -11.16 -20.52 30.98
N ARG A 30 -9.84 -20.44 31.04
CA ARG A 30 -8.95 -21.31 30.27
C ARG A 30 -9.01 -22.70 30.90
N ALA A 31 -9.43 -23.67 30.10
CA ALA A 31 -9.46 -25.08 30.46
C ALA A 31 -8.02 -25.64 30.52
N TYR A 32 -7.34 -25.44 31.64
CA TYR A 32 -6.16 -26.22 32.01
C TYR A 32 -6.35 -26.74 33.44
N LEU A 33 -6.64 -28.04 33.56
CA LEU A 33 -6.72 -28.80 34.82
C LEU A 33 -5.31 -29.20 35.31
N GLY A 34 -4.43 -28.21 35.46
CA GLY A 34 -3.13 -28.37 36.11
C GLY A 34 -3.03 -27.38 37.24
N GLY A 35 -2.61 -27.81 38.43
CA GLY A 35 -2.46 -26.97 39.63
C GLY A 35 -1.35 -25.91 39.55
N ALA A 36 -1.09 -25.34 38.37
CA ALA A 36 -0.05 -24.36 38.10
C ALA A 36 -0.46 -22.91 38.46
N GLY A 37 -1.68 -22.70 38.98
CA GLY A 37 -2.20 -21.37 39.31
C GLY A 37 -2.51 -20.51 38.07
N ASP A 38 -2.87 -19.25 38.30
CA ASP A 38 -3.10 -18.28 37.22
C ASP A 38 -1.80 -18.01 36.45
N MET A 39 -1.88 -17.94 35.11
CA MET A 39 -0.74 -17.52 34.28
C MET A 39 -0.46 -16.03 34.51
N ILE A 40 0.50 -15.76 35.38
CA ILE A 40 1.02 -14.42 35.66
C ILE A 40 2.09 -14.10 34.61
N SER A 41 1.98 -12.98 33.89
CA SER A 41 3.06 -12.56 32.99
C SER A 41 4.30 -12.23 33.82
N ARG A 42 5.50 -12.51 33.30
CA ARG A 42 6.76 -12.14 34.00
C ARG A 42 6.79 -10.65 34.36
N ARG A 43 6.13 -9.80 33.57
CA ARG A 43 5.94 -8.36 33.81
C ARG A 43 5.07 -8.05 35.04
N ASP A 44 4.08 -8.89 35.34
CA ASP A 44 3.15 -8.70 36.46
C ASP A 44 3.81 -9.03 37.82
N ASN A 45 4.99 -9.66 37.81
CA ASN A 45 5.77 -10.06 38.99
C ASN A 45 7.03 -9.20 39.17
N ALA A 46 7.06 -7.98 38.61
CA ALA A 46 8.23 -7.11 38.52
C ALA A 46 8.94 -6.85 39.85
N ASN A 47 8.24 -6.88 40.98
CA ASN A 47 8.85 -6.64 42.29
C ASN A 47 9.69 -7.82 42.83
N LYS A 48 9.50 -9.04 42.31
CA LYS A 48 10.18 -10.26 42.81
C LYS A 48 11.24 -10.82 41.86
N ASP A 49 11.21 -10.47 40.58
CA ASP A 49 12.14 -10.97 39.55
C ASP A 49 13.11 -9.87 39.10
N GLU A 50 14.41 -10.06 39.38
CA GLU A 50 15.48 -9.13 38.98
C GLU A 50 15.55 -8.93 37.45
N VAL A 51 15.17 -9.95 36.66
CA VAL A 51 15.12 -9.84 35.20
C VAL A 51 13.99 -8.90 34.79
N ALA A 52 12.82 -9.01 35.42
CA ALA A 52 11.67 -8.15 35.13
C ALA A 52 11.93 -6.68 35.49
N LYS A 53 12.66 -6.41 36.58
CA LYS A 53 13.11 -5.04 36.93
C LYS A 53 13.99 -4.46 35.83
N ARG A 54 15.02 -5.21 35.42
CA ARG A 54 15.94 -4.79 34.35
C ARG A 54 15.22 -4.56 33.02
N GLU A 55 14.27 -5.42 32.66
CA GLU A 55 13.45 -5.25 31.45
C GLU A 55 12.58 -3.99 31.54
N GLN A 56 12.01 -3.69 32.70
CA GLN A 56 11.21 -2.48 32.92
C GLN A 56 12.08 -1.22 32.87
N GLU A 57 13.28 -1.21 33.45
CA GLU A 57 14.24 -0.10 33.34
C GLU A 57 14.65 0.17 31.88
N LEU A 58 14.88 -0.90 31.09
CA LEU A 58 15.17 -0.77 29.66
C LEU A 58 13.98 -0.20 28.90
N TRP A 59 12.76 -0.64 29.23
CA TRP A 59 11.53 -0.11 28.66
C TRP A 59 11.35 1.36 28.99
N ASP A 60 11.49 1.76 30.26
CA ASP A 60 11.31 3.15 30.70
C ASP A 60 12.32 4.09 30.01
N ARG A 61 13.55 3.62 29.77
CA ARG A 61 14.56 4.34 28.99
C ARG A 61 14.21 4.44 27.50
N ALA A 62 13.60 3.40 26.92
CA ALA A 62 13.24 3.34 25.50
C ALA A 62 11.88 4.01 25.19
N GLN A 63 11.00 4.10 26.18
CA GLN A 63 9.64 4.62 26.07
C GLN A 63 9.57 6.02 25.47
N PRO A 64 10.33 7.04 25.92
CA PRO A 64 10.21 8.38 25.34
C PRO A 64 10.57 8.39 23.84
N ARG A 65 11.62 7.66 23.45
CA ARG A 65 12.00 7.52 22.05
C ARG A 65 10.95 6.79 21.23
N TYR A 66 10.34 5.74 21.79
CA TYR A 66 9.24 5.03 21.14
C TYR A 66 8.03 5.93 20.94
N GLU A 67 7.65 6.71 21.95
CA GLU A 67 6.55 7.68 21.89
C GLU A 67 6.81 8.77 20.84
N GLU A 68 8.02 9.33 20.78
CA GLU A 68 8.40 10.31 19.76
C GLU A 68 8.33 9.74 18.34
N ILE A 69 8.84 8.52 18.14
CA ILE A 69 8.77 7.81 16.85
C ILE A 69 7.30 7.58 16.48
N MET A 70 6.50 7.11 17.44
CA MET A 70 5.09 6.80 17.22
C MET A 70 4.27 8.05 16.94
N GLU A 71 4.50 9.14 17.68
CA GLU A 71 3.88 10.44 17.43
C GLU A 71 4.19 10.89 16.00
N ARG A 72 5.45 10.81 15.57
CA ARG A 72 5.84 11.18 14.20
C ARG A 72 5.15 10.34 13.13
N HIS A 73 4.93 9.05 13.36
CA HIS A 73 4.27 8.15 12.40
C HIS A 73 2.74 8.30 12.39
N LEU A 74 2.12 8.53 13.54
CA LEU A 74 0.66 8.65 13.68
C LEU A 74 0.15 10.07 13.46
N ARG A 75 1.02 11.07 13.58
CA ARG A 75 0.64 12.48 13.41
C ARG A 75 0.06 12.69 12.02
N LEU A 76 -1.23 13.00 12.00
CA LEU A 76 -1.91 13.45 10.79
C LEU A 76 -1.20 14.72 10.28
N PRO A 77 -1.04 14.88 8.96
CA PRO A 77 -0.55 16.13 8.40
C PRO A 77 -1.41 17.29 8.92
N THR A 78 -0.78 18.34 9.47
CA THR A 78 -1.50 19.53 9.94
C THR A 78 -2.35 20.08 8.79
N ALA A 79 -3.54 20.63 9.08
CA ALA A 79 -4.41 21.24 8.08
C ALA A 79 -3.68 22.24 7.17
N GLU A 80 -2.72 22.98 7.73
CA GLU A 80 -1.81 23.87 6.99
C GLU A 80 -0.90 23.11 6.02
N LYS A 81 -0.29 21.98 6.42
CA LYS A 81 0.49 21.14 5.50
C LYS A 81 -0.38 20.49 4.43
N VAL A 82 -1.62 20.09 4.75
CA VAL A 82 -2.56 19.58 3.75
C VAL A 82 -2.90 20.66 2.73
N ALA A 83 -3.15 21.89 3.18
CA ALA A 83 -3.39 23.03 2.30
C ALA A 83 -2.16 23.36 1.43
N ASN A 84 -0.95 23.22 1.97
CA ASN A 84 0.30 23.56 1.30
C ASN A 84 0.86 22.41 0.42
N ASP A 85 0.48 21.15 0.63
CA ASP A 85 0.83 20.01 -0.24
C ASP A 85 -0.23 19.80 -1.33
N SER A 86 -1.42 20.40 -1.16
CA SER A 86 -2.40 20.62 -2.23
C SER A 86 -2.09 21.83 -3.11
N THR A 87 -0.87 22.39 -3.04
CA THR A 87 -0.50 23.60 -3.77
C THR A 87 -0.54 23.35 -5.29
N GLY A 88 -1.64 23.76 -5.91
CA GLY A 88 -1.70 24.20 -7.31
C GLY A 88 -1.94 23.15 -8.39
N MET A 89 -2.03 21.85 -8.08
CA MET A 89 -2.36 20.83 -9.08
C MET A 89 -3.87 20.76 -9.26
N ASN A 90 -4.34 20.89 -10.50
CA ASN A 90 -5.75 20.66 -10.82
C ASN A 90 -6.15 19.23 -10.43
N GLU A 91 -7.41 19.02 -10.05
CA GLU A 91 -7.91 17.69 -9.65
C GLU A 91 -7.69 16.65 -10.75
N GLU A 92 -7.80 17.07 -12.02
CA GLU A 92 -7.50 16.25 -13.19
C GLU A 92 -6.01 15.84 -13.26
N GLU A 93 -5.08 16.75 -13.00
CA GLU A 93 -3.64 16.47 -12.99
C GLU A 93 -3.27 15.52 -11.87
N ARG A 94 -3.91 15.65 -10.71
CA ARG A 94 -3.76 14.71 -9.59
C ARG A 94 -4.25 13.32 -9.98
N ASN A 95 -5.42 13.22 -10.62
CA ASN A 95 -5.96 11.95 -11.09
C ASN A 95 -5.06 11.29 -12.14
N LEU A 96 -4.49 12.08 -13.07
CA LEU A 96 -3.51 11.60 -14.04
C LEU A 96 -2.21 11.12 -13.37
N ALA A 97 -1.71 11.86 -12.37
CA ALA A 97 -0.52 11.46 -11.62
C ALA A 97 -0.73 10.15 -10.85
N VAL A 98 -1.91 9.97 -10.25
CA VAL A 98 -2.29 8.70 -9.58
C VAL A 98 -2.37 7.57 -10.60
N ARG A 99 -2.96 7.81 -11.78
CA ARG A 99 -3.04 6.82 -12.87
C ARG A 99 -1.66 6.39 -13.34
N LYS A 100 -0.76 7.34 -13.61
CA LYS A 100 0.64 7.08 -13.99
C LYS A 100 1.37 6.24 -12.94
N LYS A 101 1.26 6.60 -11.66
CA LYS A 101 1.86 5.84 -10.54
C LYS A 101 1.34 4.40 -10.47
N ARG A 102 0.02 4.21 -10.64
CA ARG A 102 -0.61 2.89 -10.66
C ARG A 102 -0.07 2.01 -11.78
N LEU A 103 0.09 2.57 -12.98
CA LEU A 103 0.61 1.85 -14.14
C LEU A 103 2.07 1.43 -13.93
N VAL A 104 2.93 2.34 -13.44
CA VAL A 104 4.33 2.00 -13.11
C VAL A 104 4.39 0.90 -12.05
N TYR A 105 3.55 0.95 -11.02
CA TYR A 105 3.52 -0.09 -9.99
C TYR A 105 3.13 -1.46 -10.57
N ARG A 106 2.08 -1.52 -11.40
CA ARG A 106 1.65 -2.76 -12.06
C ARG A 106 2.73 -3.36 -12.96
N SER A 107 3.52 -2.52 -13.62
CA SER A 107 4.64 -2.97 -14.46
C SER A 107 5.80 -3.58 -13.68
N LYS A 108 5.91 -3.31 -12.37
CA LYS A 108 7.00 -3.79 -11.50
C LYS A 108 6.63 -5.01 -10.65
N GLN A 109 5.35 -5.40 -10.61
CA GLN A 109 4.80 -6.33 -9.62
C GLN A 109 4.05 -7.48 -10.29
N ARG A 110 4.69 -8.14 -11.26
CA ARG A 110 4.10 -9.29 -11.97
C ARG A 110 4.61 -10.64 -11.48
N GLY A 111 5.74 -10.67 -10.78
CA GLY A 111 6.33 -11.90 -10.22
C GLY A 111 7.29 -12.61 -11.17
N TRP A 112 7.48 -12.09 -12.38
CA TRP A 112 8.51 -12.54 -13.32
C TRP A 112 9.57 -11.47 -13.45
N LEU A 113 10.74 -11.75 -12.87
CA LEU A 113 11.83 -10.79 -12.77
C LEU A 113 12.26 -10.22 -14.13
N GLU A 114 12.27 -11.04 -15.19
CA GLU A 114 12.64 -10.61 -16.54
C GLU A 114 11.70 -9.52 -17.08
N VAL A 115 10.39 -9.74 -16.95
CA VAL A 115 9.37 -8.80 -17.40
C VAL A 115 9.34 -7.57 -16.50
N ASP A 116 9.41 -7.76 -15.18
CA ASP A 116 9.42 -6.67 -14.21
C ASP A 116 10.62 -5.74 -14.44
N LEU A 117 11.77 -6.30 -14.82
CA LEU A 117 12.96 -5.52 -15.14
C LEU A 117 12.81 -4.78 -16.46
N LEU A 118 12.42 -5.46 -17.55
CA LEU A 118 12.27 -4.82 -18.86
C LEU A 118 11.16 -3.76 -18.85
N LEU A 119 9.95 -4.15 -18.46
CA LEU A 119 8.80 -3.27 -18.49
C LEU A 119 8.85 -2.23 -17.37
N GLY A 120 9.33 -2.59 -16.18
CA GLY A 120 9.40 -1.68 -15.04
C GLY A 120 10.42 -0.56 -15.21
N THR A 121 11.56 -0.84 -15.85
CA THR A 121 12.57 0.17 -16.19
C THR A 121 12.06 1.12 -17.27
N TRP A 122 11.54 0.58 -18.37
CA TRP A 122 10.93 1.40 -19.42
C TRP A 122 9.79 2.28 -18.88
N ALA A 123 8.93 1.72 -18.04
CA ALA A 123 7.80 2.45 -17.45
C ALA A 123 8.26 3.58 -16.52
N ALA A 124 9.32 3.37 -15.74
CA ALA A 124 9.86 4.39 -14.85
C ALA A 124 10.40 5.62 -15.61
N GLU A 125 10.97 5.41 -16.79
CA GLU A 125 11.58 6.47 -17.61
C GLU A 125 10.58 7.17 -18.53
N ASN A 126 9.59 6.44 -19.07
CA ASN A 126 8.72 6.96 -20.14
C ASN A 126 7.32 7.38 -19.67
N VAL A 127 6.72 6.75 -18.64
CA VAL A 127 5.29 6.97 -18.27
C VAL A 127 5.00 8.41 -17.83
N SER A 128 6.00 9.13 -17.30
CA SER A 128 5.87 10.56 -16.96
C SER A 128 5.57 11.43 -18.20
N ASN A 129 6.13 11.09 -19.36
CA ASN A 129 6.08 11.88 -20.58
C ASN A 129 4.99 11.44 -21.58
N LEU A 130 4.30 10.32 -21.33
CA LEU A 130 3.25 9.83 -22.22
C LEU A 130 2.01 10.75 -22.23
N SER A 131 1.41 10.85 -23.42
CA SER A 131 0.10 11.46 -23.66
C SER A 131 -1.04 10.59 -23.10
N VAL A 132 -2.25 11.16 -23.00
CA VAL A 132 -3.42 10.44 -22.48
C VAL A 132 -3.80 9.23 -23.34
N ALA A 133 -3.70 9.36 -24.67
CA ALA A 133 -3.99 8.25 -25.59
C ALA A 133 -2.97 7.11 -25.45
N GLU A 134 -1.68 7.44 -25.36
CA GLU A 134 -0.63 6.44 -25.12
C GLU A 134 -0.78 5.78 -23.74
N LEU A 135 -1.26 6.51 -22.72
CA LEU A 135 -1.56 5.90 -21.41
C LEU A 135 -2.71 4.90 -21.50
N ASP A 136 -3.72 5.16 -22.34
CA ASP A 136 -4.81 4.21 -22.57
C ASP A 136 -4.30 2.94 -23.27
N GLU A 137 -3.44 3.08 -24.27
CA GLU A 137 -2.75 1.95 -24.93
C GLU A 137 -1.89 1.16 -23.95
N PHE A 138 -1.11 1.87 -23.12
CA PHE A 138 -0.27 1.24 -22.11
C PHE A 138 -1.10 0.48 -21.07
N GLU A 139 -2.23 1.04 -20.64
CA GLU A 139 -3.12 0.38 -19.68
C GLU A 139 -3.70 -0.91 -20.23
N LYS A 140 -4.11 -0.91 -21.52
CA LYS A 140 -4.51 -2.15 -22.19
C LYS A 140 -3.36 -3.16 -22.21
N PHE A 141 -2.14 -2.73 -22.54
CA PHE A 141 -0.98 -3.63 -22.65
C PHE A 141 -0.63 -4.25 -21.30
N VAL A 142 -0.68 -3.43 -20.24
CA VAL A 142 -0.42 -3.85 -18.87
C VAL A 142 -1.48 -4.82 -18.36
N ASN A 143 -2.70 -4.83 -18.93
CA ASN A 143 -3.75 -5.77 -18.52
C ASN A 143 -3.62 -7.16 -19.16
N LEU A 144 -2.72 -7.36 -20.12
CA LEU A 144 -2.42 -8.68 -20.69
C LEU A 144 -1.73 -9.60 -19.65
N GLU A 145 -1.77 -10.90 -19.91
CA GLU A 145 -1.04 -11.87 -19.11
C GLU A 145 0.48 -11.68 -19.23
N THR A 146 1.21 -11.98 -18.17
CA THR A 146 2.66 -11.83 -18.13
C THR A 146 3.36 -12.63 -19.23
N ILE A 147 2.81 -13.80 -19.60
CA ILE A 147 3.33 -14.64 -20.70
C ILE A 147 3.20 -13.94 -22.05
N ASP A 148 2.05 -13.32 -22.33
CA ASP A 148 1.79 -12.63 -23.59
C ASP A 148 2.66 -11.38 -23.71
N ILE A 149 2.77 -10.60 -22.64
CA ILE A 149 3.66 -9.44 -22.56
C ILE A 149 5.09 -9.87 -22.86
N TYR A 150 5.56 -10.94 -22.24
CA TYR A 150 6.91 -11.45 -22.47
C TYR A 150 7.13 -11.89 -23.93
N ASN A 151 6.16 -12.57 -24.53
CA ASN A 151 6.24 -13.00 -25.93
C ASN A 151 6.27 -11.80 -26.90
N VAL A 152 5.49 -10.76 -26.62
CA VAL A 152 5.51 -9.51 -27.40
C VAL A 152 6.85 -8.78 -27.23
N LEU A 153 7.35 -8.65 -26.00
CA LEU A 153 8.64 -8.00 -25.73
C LEU A 153 9.82 -8.73 -26.37
N THR A 154 9.75 -10.07 -26.43
CA THR A 154 10.79 -10.91 -27.05
C THR A 154 10.61 -11.09 -28.56
N LEU A 155 9.63 -10.42 -29.16
CA LEU A 155 9.28 -10.51 -30.59
C LEU A 155 8.96 -11.95 -31.05
N ARG A 156 8.51 -12.81 -30.14
CA ARG A 156 8.06 -14.18 -30.45
C ARG A 156 6.63 -14.19 -30.99
N THR A 157 5.84 -13.19 -30.64
CA THR A 157 4.47 -13.00 -31.09
C THR A 157 4.30 -11.55 -31.49
N ASP A 158 3.53 -11.32 -32.57
CA ASP A 158 3.21 -9.97 -33.00
C ASP A 158 2.29 -9.27 -31.98
N VAL A 159 2.32 -7.93 -31.99
CA VAL A 159 1.42 -7.10 -31.18
C VAL A 159 -0.03 -7.45 -31.54
N PRO A 160 -0.94 -7.65 -30.57
CA PRO A 160 -2.35 -7.93 -30.84
C PRO A 160 -2.98 -6.84 -31.73
N GLU A 161 -3.89 -7.22 -32.64
CA GLU A 161 -4.51 -6.27 -33.59
C GLU A 161 -5.21 -5.10 -32.89
N ASP A 162 -5.80 -5.33 -31.72
CA ASP A 162 -6.49 -4.31 -30.92
C ASP A 162 -5.59 -3.18 -30.42
N MET A 163 -4.26 -3.38 -30.48
CA MET A 163 -3.24 -2.45 -29.98
C MET A 163 -2.29 -1.99 -31.08
N ARG A 164 -2.42 -2.56 -32.29
CA ARG A 164 -1.62 -2.15 -33.44
C ARG A 164 -2.12 -0.82 -33.96
N THR A 165 -1.24 0.16 -33.98
CA THR A 165 -1.50 1.41 -34.70
C THR A 165 -1.27 1.17 -36.19
N ALA A 166 -2.16 1.68 -37.05
CA ALA A 166 -2.12 1.47 -38.50
C ALA A 166 -0.79 1.86 -39.19
N GLY A 167 0.07 2.63 -38.52
CA GLY A 167 1.39 3.04 -39.00
C GLY A 167 2.58 2.22 -38.49
N GLY A 168 2.38 1.20 -37.64
CA GLY A 168 3.48 0.41 -37.06
C GLY A 168 4.34 1.11 -36.00
N ASP A 169 4.09 2.40 -35.73
CA ASP A 169 4.76 3.22 -34.72
C ASP A 169 3.96 3.29 -33.40
N GLY A 170 3.29 2.19 -33.03
CA GLY A 170 2.51 2.13 -31.79
C GLY A 170 3.39 2.14 -30.54
N LEU A 171 2.77 2.36 -29.38
CA LEU A 171 3.50 2.37 -28.11
C LEU A 171 4.16 1.03 -27.81
N VAL A 172 3.44 -0.07 -28.07
CA VAL A 172 3.90 -1.43 -27.75
C VAL A 172 5.09 -1.82 -28.61
N GLU A 173 5.11 -1.41 -29.87
CA GLU A 173 6.21 -1.60 -30.81
C GLU A 173 7.46 -0.83 -30.35
N ARG A 174 7.30 0.40 -29.85
CA ARG A 174 8.41 1.16 -29.23
C ARG A 174 8.96 0.47 -27.99
N ILE A 175 8.10 -0.10 -27.14
CA ILE A 175 8.53 -0.87 -25.96
C ILE A 175 9.31 -2.12 -26.40
N ALA A 176 8.82 -2.85 -27.40
CA ALA A 176 9.47 -4.05 -27.91
C ALA A 176 10.83 -3.74 -28.57
N GLN A 177 10.91 -2.66 -29.34
CA GLN A 177 12.17 -2.18 -29.91
C GLN A 177 13.16 -1.77 -28.82
N TRP A 178 12.69 -1.05 -27.79
CA TRP A 178 13.52 -0.71 -26.63
C TRP A 178 14.01 -1.97 -25.91
N ALA A 179 13.16 -2.98 -25.72
CA ALA A 179 13.54 -4.23 -25.06
C ALA A 179 14.62 -5.00 -25.85
N LYS A 180 14.57 -4.94 -27.19
CA LYS A 180 15.58 -5.52 -28.09
C LYS A 180 16.93 -4.79 -28.00
N GLU A 181 16.90 -3.47 -27.92
CA GLU A 181 18.10 -2.62 -27.79
C GLU A 181 18.69 -2.69 -26.37
N SER A 182 17.85 -2.97 -25.38
CA SER A 182 18.26 -3.01 -23.99
C SER A 182 19.23 -4.18 -23.73
N PRO A 183 20.46 -3.93 -23.26
CA PRO A 183 21.50 -4.95 -23.09
C PRO A 183 21.26 -5.86 -21.87
N LEU A 184 20.08 -5.83 -21.24
CA LEU A 184 19.83 -6.45 -19.94
C LEU A 184 19.84 -7.97 -19.95
N GLY A 185 19.68 -8.62 -21.11
CA GLY A 185 19.88 -10.08 -21.24
C GLY A 185 21.34 -10.53 -21.29
N LYS A 186 22.30 -9.59 -21.41
CA LYS A 186 23.76 -9.85 -21.49
C LYS A 186 24.57 -9.05 -20.47
N ALA A 187 23.90 -8.35 -19.55
CA ALA A 187 24.55 -7.41 -18.65
C ALA A 187 25.31 -8.15 -17.53
N ASP A 188 26.48 -7.62 -17.16
CA ASP A 188 27.20 -8.03 -15.96
C ASP A 188 26.35 -7.82 -14.69
N GLN A 189 26.61 -8.64 -13.67
CA GLN A 189 25.89 -8.63 -12.38
C GLN A 189 25.81 -7.23 -11.75
N GLU A 190 26.85 -6.42 -11.91
CA GLU A 190 26.92 -5.04 -11.38
C GLU A 190 25.87 -4.13 -12.04
N LYS A 191 25.77 -4.18 -13.37
CA LYS A 191 24.82 -3.38 -14.14
C LYS A 191 23.38 -3.77 -13.83
N TYR A 192 23.13 -5.04 -13.52
CA TYR A 192 21.84 -5.48 -13.00
C TYR A 192 21.50 -4.84 -11.63
N VAL A 193 22.45 -4.83 -10.70
CA VAL A 193 22.26 -4.21 -9.36
C VAL A 193 22.03 -2.70 -9.47
N GLU A 194 22.76 -2.01 -10.35
CA GLU A 194 22.56 -0.58 -10.63
C GLU A 194 21.16 -0.28 -11.15
N VAL A 195 20.69 -1.03 -12.15
CA VAL A 195 19.34 -0.84 -12.71
C VAL A 195 18.27 -1.13 -11.68
N LYS A 196 18.48 -2.15 -10.83
CA LYS A 196 17.55 -2.53 -9.76
C LYS A 196 17.44 -1.45 -8.67
N THR A 197 18.58 -0.88 -8.26
CA THR A 197 18.62 0.18 -7.25
C THR A 197 18.07 1.51 -7.80
N LYS A 198 18.45 1.90 -9.02
CA LYS A 198 17.98 3.14 -9.67
C LYS A 198 16.47 3.16 -9.83
N ASN A 199 15.85 2.02 -10.16
CA ASN A 199 14.42 1.96 -10.44
C ASN A 199 13.56 1.56 -9.24
N ASN A 200 14.13 1.50 -8.02
CA ASN A 200 13.40 1.11 -6.80
C ASN A 200 12.55 -0.15 -7.01
N LEU A 201 13.20 -1.22 -7.49
CA LEU A 201 12.61 -2.55 -7.64
C LEU A 201 12.80 -3.40 -6.35
N ILE A 202 13.12 -2.75 -5.22
CA ILE A 202 13.31 -3.29 -3.86
C ILE A 202 12.56 -2.36 -2.90
#